data_AF-A0A603BTJ7-F1
#
_entry.id   AF-A0A603BTJ7-F1
#
_cell.length_a   1.000
_cell.length_b   1.000
_cell.length_c   1.000
_cell.angle_alpha   90.00
_cell.angle_beta   90.00
_cell.angle_gamma   90.00
#
_symmetry.space_group_name_H-M   'P 1'
#
loop_
_entity.id
_entity.type
_entity.pdbx_description
1 polymer ?
#
loop_
_entity_poly.entity_id
_entity_poly.type
_entity_poly.pdbx_seq_one_letter_code
_entity_poly.pdbx_strand_id
1 'polypeptide(L)'
;MANCATHYPDLAACADIIAAGDLSEAGLNKIMAQGITEEGFPAVLLRALFYTHSPLLIDFVRFLTRAPGYACHYPLAFHLLAQKRTPQADAFFLDFAINDDGERPELTNIMDEYFRQA
;
A
#
# COMPACT_ATOMS: atom_id res chain seq x y z
N MET A 1 -19.91 12.33 23.72
CA MET A 1 -19.96 12.95 22.38
C MET A 1 -19.01 12.17 21.50
N ALA A 2 -19.54 11.41 20.54
CA ALA A 2 -18.72 10.59 19.65
C ALA A 2 -17.83 11.50 18.80
N ASN A 3 -16.54 11.21 18.77
CA ASN A 3 -15.52 12.01 18.10
C ASN A 3 -15.66 11.85 16.58
N CYS A 4 -16.49 12.66 15.92
CA CYS A 4 -16.65 12.63 14.47
C CYS A 4 -15.33 12.90 13.70
N ALA A 5 -14.29 13.42 14.37
CA ALA A 5 -13.00 13.71 13.77
C ALA A 5 -12.16 12.46 13.44
N THR A 6 -12.50 11.27 13.96
CA THR A 6 -11.75 10.02 13.65
C THR A 6 -12.26 9.27 12.42
N HIS A 7 -13.31 9.76 11.76
CA HIS A 7 -13.92 9.07 10.61
C HIS A 7 -13.64 9.70 9.25
N TYR A 8 -13.03 10.89 9.21
CA TYR A 8 -12.73 11.56 7.97
C TYR A 8 -11.21 11.57 7.72
N PRO A 9 -10.77 11.29 6.48
CA PRO A 9 -9.39 11.46 6.09
C PRO A 9 -8.96 12.91 6.35
N ASP A 10 -7.70 13.09 6.76
CA ASP A 10 -7.12 14.43 6.86
C ASP A 10 -7.01 15.10 5.48
N LEU A 11 -6.66 16.39 5.45
CA LEU A 11 -6.61 17.15 4.20
C LEU A 11 -5.64 16.55 3.17
N ALA A 12 -4.53 15.95 3.63
CA ALA A 12 -3.56 15.32 2.74
C ALA A 12 -4.13 14.03 2.13
N ALA A 13 -4.79 13.20 2.94
CA ALA A 13 -5.50 12.01 2.49
C ALA A 13 -6.63 12.36 1.49
N CYS A 14 -7.38 13.42 1.73
CA CYS A 14 -8.39 13.92 0.77
C CYS A 14 -7.76 14.33 -0.57
N ALA A 15 -6.61 15.00 -0.55
CA ALA A 15 -5.90 15.39 -1.77
C ALA A 15 -5.41 14.17 -2.55
N ASP A 16 -4.86 13.15 -1.88
CA ASP A 16 -4.45 11.90 -2.52
C ASP A 16 -5.64 11.16 -3.16
N ILE A 17 -6.79 11.10 -2.48
CA ILE A 17 -8.00 10.45 -3.01
C ILE A 17 -8.50 11.17 -4.27
N ILE A 18 -8.49 12.50 -4.28
CA ILE A 18 -8.90 13.29 -5.46
C ILE A 18 -7.90 13.09 -6.60
N ALA A 19 -6.59 13.13 -6.30
CA ALA A 19 -5.53 12.98 -7.29
C ALA A 19 -5.49 11.56 -7.90
N ALA A 20 -5.84 10.54 -7.12
CA ALA A 20 -5.89 9.15 -7.56
C ALA A 20 -6.95 8.90 -8.66
N GLY A 21 -8.03 9.69 -8.68
CA GLY A 21 -9.10 9.55 -9.66
C GLY A 21 -9.92 8.26 -9.48
N ASP A 22 -10.00 7.44 -10.52
CA ASP A 22 -10.81 6.22 -10.53
C ASP A 22 -10.11 5.05 -9.82
N LEU A 23 -10.50 4.84 -8.56
CA LEU A 23 -10.04 3.74 -7.70
C LEU A 23 -10.87 2.44 -7.84
N SER A 24 -11.79 2.37 -8.80
CA SER A 24 -12.52 1.13 -9.08
C SER A 24 -11.58 0.03 -9.55
N GLU A 25 -12.02 -1.23 -9.48
CA GLU A 25 -11.27 -2.36 -10.02
C GLU A 25 -10.94 -2.17 -11.51
N ALA A 26 -11.88 -1.65 -12.30
CA ALA A 26 -11.65 -1.35 -13.71
C ALA A 26 -10.60 -0.25 -13.91
N GLY A 27 -10.66 0.82 -13.10
CA GLY A 27 -9.69 1.91 -13.13
C GLY A 27 -8.27 1.44 -12.78
N LEU A 28 -8.12 0.72 -11.67
CA LEU A 28 -6.84 0.16 -11.26
C LEU A 28 -6.29 -0.86 -12.27
N ASN A 29 -7.13 -1.77 -12.79
CA ASN A 29 -6.69 -2.74 -13.79
C ASN A 29 -6.17 -2.05 -15.06
N LYS A 30 -6.82 -0.97 -15.49
CA LYS A 30 -6.35 -0.17 -16.62
C LYS A 30 -4.99 0.46 -16.32
N ILE A 31 -4.82 1.06 -15.14
CA ILE A 31 -3.54 1.67 -14.71
C ILE A 31 -2.43 0.61 -14.66
N MET A 32 -2.68 -0.53 -14.01
CA MET A 32 -1.70 -1.60 -13.88
C MET A 32 -1.32 -2.22 -15.24
N ALA A 33 -2.27 -2.33 -16.17
CA ALA A 33 -2.01 -2.84 -17.52
C ALA A 33 -1.19 -1.87 -18.38
N GLN A 34 -1.39 -0.56 -18.20
CA GLN A 34 -0.67 0.48 -18.95
C GLN A 34 0.71 0.80 -18.33
N GLY A 35 0.91 0.45 -17.06
CA GLY A 35 2.07 0.86 -16.28
C GLY A 35 1.93 2.31 -15.80
N ILE A 36 2.72 2.66 -14.79
CA ILE A 36 2.71 4.00 -14.19
C ILE A 36 4.04 4.68 -14.55
N THR A 37 3.96 5.78 -15.29
CA THR A 37 5.13 6.54 -15.76
C THR A 37 5.44 7.74 -14.87
N GLU A 38 4.44 8.25 -14.15
CA GLU A 38 4.62 9.35 -13.20
C GLU A 38 5.15 8.82 -11.87
N GLU A 39 6.38 9.22 -11.51
CA GLU A 39 7.11 8.72 -10.34
C GLU A 39 6.34 8.90 -9.01
N GLY A 40 5.59 9.99 -8.84
CA GLY A 40 4.83 10.25 -7.60
C GLY A 40 3.51 9.50 -7.50
N PHE A 41 2.96 9.05 -8.63
CA PHE A 41 1.59 8.56 -8.71
C PHE A 41 1.35 7.22 -7.99
N PRO A 42 2.28 6.24 -7.96
CA PRO A 42 2.11 5.03 -7.17
C PRO A 42 1.91 5.31 -5.67
N ALA A 43 2.62 6.30 -5.13
CA ALA A 43 2.47 6.70 -3.73
C ALA A 43 1.10 7.32 -3.44
N VAL A 44 0.58 8.12 -4.38
CA VAL A 44 -0.78 8.68 -4.32
C VAL A 44 -1.83 7.56 -4.31
N LEU A 45 -1.72 6.59 -5.23
CA LEU A 45 -2.62 5.44 -5.29
C LEU A 45 -2.56 4.58 -4.02
N LEU A 46 -1.37 4.30 -3.50
CA LEU A 46 -1.19 3.55 -2.25
C LEU A 46 -1.93 4.22 -1.09
N ARG A 47 -1.72 5.53 -0.89
CA ARG A 47 -2.38 6.27 0.18
C ARG A 47 -3.88 6.34 -0.03
N ALA A 48 -4.34 6.62 -1.24
CA ALA A 48 -5.76 6.70 -1.56
C ALA A 48 -6.49 5.36 -1.32
N LEU A 49 -5.90 4.23 -1.75
CA LEU A 49 -6.45 2.89 -1.50
C LEU A 49 -6.48 2.56 0.00
N PHE A 50 -5.44 2.96 0.74
CA PHE A 50 -5.38 2.77 2.18
C PHE A 50 -6.46 3.55 2.93
N TYR A 51 -6.57 4.86 2.66
CA TYR A 51 -7.53 5.74 3.33
C TYR A 51 -8.99 5.45 2.96
N THR A 52 -9.23 4.90 1.78
CA THR A 52 -10.57 4.44 1.37
C THR A 52 -10.90 3.02 1.85
N HIS A 53 -9.98 2.36 2.58
CA HIS A 53 -10.10 0.97 3.00
C HIS A 53 -10.41 0.01 1.84
N SER A 54 -9.83 0.30 0.67
CA SER A 54 -10.09 -0.47 -0.54
C SER A 54 -9.58 -1.90 -0.39
N PRO A 55 -10.39 -2.92 -0.76
CA PRO A 55 -9.93 -4.31 -0.78
C PRO A 55 -8.81 -4.54 -1.81
N LEU A 56 -8.64 -3.63 -2.77
CA LEU A 56 -7.66 -3.72 -3.85
C LEU A 56 -6.25 -3.27 -3.44
N LEU A 57 -6.07 -2.76 -2.21
CA LEU A 57 -4.77 -2.30 -1.72
C LEU A 57 -3.70 -3.39 -1.84
N ILE A 58 -4.00 -4.62 -1.38
CA ILE A 58 -3.04 -5.73 -1.39
C ILE A 58 -2.64 -6.10 -2.82
N ASP A 59 -3.60 -6.10 -3.75
CA ASP A 59 -3.34 -6.44 -5.14
C ASP A 59 -2.49 -5.37 -5.83
N PHE A 60 -2.73 -4.10 -5.50
CA PHE A 60 -1.89 -3.00 -5.97
C PHE A 60 -0.48 -3.07 -5.38
N VAL A 61 -0.32 -3.39 -4.10
CA VAL A 61 1.01 -3.60 -3.49
C VAL A 61 1.75 -4.75 -4.19
N ARG A 62 1.09 -5.87 -4.46
CA ARG A 62 1.67 -7.00 -5.22
C ARG A 62 2.09 -6.60 -6.63
N PHE A 63 1.31 -5.75 -7.30
CA PHE A 63 1.69 -5.21 -8.60
C PHE A 63 3.00 -4.42 -8.51
N LEU A 64 3.12 -3.53 -7.52
CA LEU A 64 4.35 -2.75 -7.32
C LEU A 64 5.54 -3.67 -7.05
N THR A 65 5.41 -4.62 -6.12
CA THR A 65 6.55 -5.47 -5.70
C THR A 65 7.03 -6.46 -6.75
N ARG A 66 6.23 -6.73 -7.79
CA ARG A 66 6.64 -7.56 -8.94
C ARG A 66 7.58 -6.85 -9.91
N ALA A 67 7.64 -5.52 -9.91
CA ALA A 67 8.42 -4.76 -10.87
C ALA A 67 9.45 -3.86 -10.17
N PRO A 68 10.77 -4.13 -10.32
CA PRO A 68 11.81 -3.40 -9.60
C PRO A 68 11.84 -1.89 -9.91
N GLY A 69 11.21 -1.45 -11.01
CA GLY A 69 11.02 -0.04 -11.33
C GLY A 69 10.21 0.75 -10.29
N TYR A 70 9.46 0.08 -9.40
CA TYR A 70 8.69 0.71 -8.33
C TYR A 70 9.33 0.55 -6.95
N ALA A 71 10.59 0.12 -6.87
CA ALA A 71 11.25 -0.18 -5.60
C ALA A 71 11.26 0.97 -4.59
N CYS A 72 11.33 2.22 -5.07
CA CYS A 72 11.24 3.42 -4.22
C CYS A 72 9.90 3.55 -3.46
N HIS A 73 8.85 2.81 -3.86
CA HIS A 73 7.55 2.83 -3.20
C HIS A 73 7.32 1.66 -2.25
N TYR A 74 8.20 0.66 -2.23
CA TYR A 74 8.02 -0.52 -1.36
C TYR A 74 7.97 -0.15 0.11
N PRO A 75 8.84 0.75 0.64
CA PRO A 75 8.77 1.14 2.04
C PRO A 75 7.41 1.72 2.41
N LEU A 76 6.83 2.59 1.57
CA LEU A 76 5.50 3.15 1.83
C LEU A 76 4.42 2.05 1.82
N ALA A 77 4.45 1.17 0.83
CA ALA A 77 3.50 0.05 0.76
C ALA A 77 3.55 -0.83 2.01
N PHE A 78 4.76 -1.19 2.46
CA PHE A 78 4.97 -2.01 3.66
C PHE A 78 4.48 -1.30 4.91
N HIS A 79 4.82 -0.02 5.09
CA HIS A 79 4.33 0.76 6.24
C HIS A 79 2.80 0.82 6.28
N LEU A 80 2.13 1.07 5.14
CA LEU A 80 0.67 1.14 5.07
C LEU A 80 0.03 -0.21 5.44
N LEU A 81 0.55 -1.32 4.92
CA LEU A 81 0.08 -2.65 5.30
C LEU A 81 0.33 -2.97 6.78
N ALA A 82 1.45 -2.49 7.32
CA ALA A 82 1.82 -2.73 8.71
C ALA A 82 0.96 -1.94 9.72
N GLN A 83 0.26 -0.87 9.30
CA GLN A 83 -0.57 -0.06 10.23
C GLN A 83 -1.76 -0.84 10.82
N LYS A 84 -2.25 -1.87 10.12
CA LYS A 84 -3.39 -2.65 10.58
C LYS A 84 -3.20 -4.12 10.23
N ARG A 85 -3.16 -4.96 11.26
CA ARG A 85 -3.11 -6.41 11.10
C ARG A 85 -4.37 -6.94 10.43
N THR A 86 -4.19 -7.62 9.31
CA THR A 86 -5.25 -8.32 8.57
C THR A 86 -4.74 -9.66 8.06
N PRO A 87 -5.61 -10.66 7.84
CA PRO A 87 -5.18 -11.93 7.24
C PRO A 87 -4.50 -11.76 5.88
N GLN A 88 -4.89 -10.74 5.09
CA GLN A 88 -4.24 -10.47 3.81
C GLN A 88 -2.83 -9.89 3.98
N ALA A 89 -2.63 -8.99 4.95
CA ALA A 89 -1.31 -8.45 5.28
C ALA A 89 -0.39 -9.53 5.86
N ASP A 90 -0.91 -10.40 6.75
CA ASP A 90 -0.17 -11.56 7.26
C ASP A 90 0.31 -12.46 6.11
N ALA A 91 -0.59 -12.81 5.17
CA ALA A 91 -0.23 -13.63 4.03
C ALA A 91 0.79 -12.94 3.10
N PHE A 92 0.68 -11.63 2.90
CA PHE A 92 1.63 -10.85 2.12
C PHE A 92 3.03 -10.84 2.76
N PHE A 93 3.11 -10.57 4.06
CA PHE A 93 4.39 -10.53 4.77
C PHE A 93 5.03 -11.92 4.90
N LEU A 94 4.24 -12.99 5.06
CA LEU A 94 4.76 -14.35 5.03
C LEU A 94 5.31 -14.72 3.64
N ASP A 95 4.63 -14.34 2.56
CA ASP A 95 5.12 -14.54 1.19
C ASP A 95 6.41 -13.75 0.95
N PHE A 96 6.49 -12.51 1.46
CA PHE A 96 7.72 -11.74 1.44
C PHE A 96 8.85 -12.46 2.19
N ALA A 97 8.64 -12.90 3.44
CA ALA A 97 9.66 -13.59 4.23
C ALA A 97 10.20 -14.87 3.57
N ILE A 98 9.35 -15.60 2.83
CA ILE A 98 9.74 -16.82 2.10
C ILE A 98 10.63 -16.49 0.90
N ASN A 99 10.36 -15.38 0.22
CA ASN A 99 11.02 -14.99 -1.02
C ASN A 99 12.07 -13.87 -0.84
N ASP A 100 12.30 -13.40 0.40
CA ASP A 100 13.23 -12.33 0.70
C ASP A 100 14.66 -12.76 0.34
N ASP A 101 15.31 -11.97 -0.51
CA ASP A 101 16.70 -12.15 -0.90
C ASP A 101 17.66 -11.49 0.11
N GLY A 102 17.12 -10.77 1.10
CA GLY A 102 17.88 -10.08 2.14
C GLY A 102 18.51 -8.76 1.68
N GLU A 103 18.26 -8.34 0.43
CA GLU A 103 18.84 -7.12 -0.15
C GLU A 103 18.13 -5.85 0.34
N ARG A 104 17.02 -5.98 1.07
CA ARG A 104 16.17 -4.87 1.53
C ARG A 104 15.90 -4.94 3.04
N PRO A 105 16.93 -4.70 3.87
CA PRO A 105 16.80 -4.81 5.33
C PRO A 105 15.75 -3.86 5.92
N GLU A 106 15.46 -2.73 5.25
CA GLU A 106 14.39 -1.83 5.65
C GLU A 106 13.00 -2.48 5.60
N LEU A 107 12.74 -3.32 4.59
CA LEU A 107 11.45 -4.00 4.43
C LEU A 107 11.30 -5.14 5.44
N THR A 108 12.39 -5.87 5.67
CA THR A 108 12.49 -6.90 6.71
C THR A 108 12.23 -6.30 8.09
N ASN A 109 12.79 -5.12 8.40
CA ASN A 109 12.54 -4.43 9.66
C ASN A 109 11.06 -4.06 9.86
N ILE A 110 10.39 -3.52 8.84
CA ILE A 110 8.96 -3.18 8.92
C ILE A 110 8.12 -4.43 9.18
N MET A 111 8.44 -5.53 8.49
CA MET A 111 7.77 -6.82 8.69
C MET A 111 8.01 -7.38 10.11
N ASP A 112 9.24 -7.32 10.60
CA ASP A 112 9.57 -7.80 11.95
C ASP A 112 8.84 -7.00 13.03
N GLU A 113 8.76 -5.67 12.87
CA GLU A 113 7.99 -4.81 13.74
C GLU A 113 6.49 -5.14 13.69
N TYR A 114 5.95 -5.40 12.49
CA TYR A 114 4.57 -5.82 12.31
C TYR A 114 4.22 -7.10 13.09
N PHE A 115 5.08 -8.13 13.03
CA PHE A 115 4.86 -9.37 13.78
C PHE A 115 5.16 -9.25 15.28
N ARG A 116 6.01 -8.30 15.70
CA ARG A 116 6.31 -8.03 17.12
C ARG A 116 5.18 -7.32 17.87
N GLN A 117 4.30 -6.61 17.16
CA GLN A 117 3.11 -5.97 17.76
C GLN A 117 2.04 -6.99 18.25
N ALA A 118 2.29 -8.30 18.09
CA ALA A 118 1.39 -9.40 18.44
C ALA A 118 1.25 -9.64 19.95
#